data_AF-A0A8X6HS43-F1
#
_entry.id   AF-A0A8X6HS43-F1
#
_cell.length_a   1.000
_cell.length_b   1.000
_cell.length_c   1.000
_cell.angle_alpha   90.00
_cell.angle_beta   90.00
_cell.angle_gamma   90.00
#
_symmetry.space_group_name_H-M   'P 1'
#
loop_
_entity.id
_entity.type
_entity.pdbx_description
1 polymer ?
#
loop_
_entity_poly.entity_id
_entity_poly.type
_entity_poly.pdbx_seq_one_letter_code
_entity_poly.pdbx_strand_id
1 'polypeptide(L)' 'MNNIEYIWDALQRAVQKRSPPLLTLIYLRTALQDSWRQLSPALLQTLIESMPRHVAALLHTCGVPTRD' A
#
# COMPACT_ATOMS: atom_id res chain seq x y z
N MET A 1 -4.35 -7.00 -8.73
CA MET A 1 -3.43 -6.47 -7.71
C MET A 1 -3.87 -5.07 -7.36
N ASN A 2 -4.37 -4.87 -6.15
CA ASN A 2 -4.84 -3.56 -5.72
C ASN A 2 -3.64 -2.65 -5.42
N ASN A 3 -3.68 -1.39 -5.85
CA ASN A 3 -2.61 -0.42 -5.54
C ASN A 3 -2.41 -0.24 -4.03
N ILE A 4 -3.47 -0.45 -3.26
CA ILE A 4 -3.43 -0.45 -1.79
C ILE A 4 -2.59 -1.61 -1.27
N GLU A 5 -2.70 -2.81 -1.87
CA GLU A 5 -1.88 -3.96 -1.51
C GLU A 5 -0.40 -3.69 -1.84
N TYR A 6 -0.11 -3.08 -2.99
CA TYR A 6 1.27 -2.72 -3.36
C TYR A 6 1.91 -1.73 -2.38
N ILE A 7 1.16 -0.70 -1.95
CA ILE A 7 1.60 0.21 -0.89
C ILE A 7 1.86 -0.55 0.41
N TRP A 8 0.92 -1.41 0.80
CA TRP A 8 1.02 -2.14 2.06
C TRP A 8 2.26 -3.05 2.06
N ASP A 9 2.53 -3.71 0.93
CA ASP A 9 3.69 -4.54 0.71
C ASP A 9 5.01 -3.75 0.76
N ALA A 10 5.03 -2.54 0.21
CA ALA A 10 6.19 -1.64 0.28
C ALA A 10 6.43 -1.16 1.71
N LEU A 11 5.37 -0.80 2.43
CA LEU A 11 5.40 -0.33 3.81
C LEU A 11 5.86 -1.44 4.76
N GLN A 12 5.32 -2.64 4.62
CA GLN A 12 5.70 -3.82 5.39
C GLN A 12 7.19 -4.14 5.23
N ARG A 13 7.70 -4.11 3.98
CA ARG A 13 9.13 -4.32 3.71
C ARG A 13 10.01 -3.24 4.33
N ALA A 14 9.58 -1.98 4.31
CA ALA A 14 10.32 -0.89 4.95
C ALA A 14 10.38 -1.05 6.48
N VAL A 15 9.27 -1.47 7.09
CA VAL A 15 9.17 -1.72 8.54
C VAL A 15 10.00 -2.94 8.96
N GLN A 16 9.95 -4.05 8.21
CA GLN A 16 10.74 -5.26 8.49
C GLN A 16 12.26 -5.05 8.36
N LYS A 17 12.70 -4.12 7.51
CA LYS A 17 14.12 -3.77 7.35
C LYS A 17 14.68 -2.94 8.50
N ARG A 18 13.84 -2.40 9.40
CA ARG A 18 14.32 -1.61 10.55
C ARG A 18 14.82 -2.54 11.66
N SER A 19 16.01 -2.23 12.18
CA SER A 19 16.63 -2.88 13.33
C SER A 19 16.98 -1.80 14.37
N PRO A 20 16.79 -2.04 15.69
CA PRO A 20 16.32 -3.27 16.33
C PRO A 20 14.83 -3.56 16.08
N PRO A 21 14.35 -4.80 16.32
CA PRO A 21 12.95 -5.15 16.22
C PRO A 21 12.10 -4.16 17.01
N LEU A 22 11.04 -3.65 16.38
CA LEU A 22 10.19 -2.59 16.92
C LEU A 22 9.40 -3.13 18.13
N LEU A 23 10.04 -3.13 19.30
CA LEU A 23 9.56 -3.76 20.55
C LEU A 23 8.37 -3.04 21.20
N THR A 24 7.84 -1.98 20.59
CA THR A 24 6.73 -1.20 21.17
C THR A 24 5.84 -0.63 20.08
N LEU A 25 4.53 -0.66 20.30
CA LEU A 25 3.50 -0.06 19.42
C LEU A 25 3.82 1.39 19.02
N ILE A 26 4.47 2.13 19.93
CA ILE A 26 4.95 3.51 19.69
C ILE A 26 6.01 3.53 18.59
N TYR A 27 7.02 2.66 18.66
CA TYR A 27 8.07 2.56 17.65
C TYR A 27 7.53 2.06 16.31
N LEU A 28 6.57 1.13 16.32
CA LEU A 28 5.87 0.70 15.11
C LEU A 28 5.13 1.87 14.45
N ARG A 29 4.39 2.66 15.24
CA ARG A 29 3.69 3.86 14.75
C ARG A 29 4.67 4.86 14.14
N THR A 30 5.78 5.15 14.81
CA THR A 30 6.80 6.08 14.30
C THR A 30 7.45 5.52 13.03
N ALA A 31 7.76 4.22 12.99
CA ALA A 31 8.35 3.58 11.82
C ALA A 31 7.43 3.59 10.60
N LEU A 32 6.12 3.37 10.81
CA LEU A 32 5.12 3.47 9.75
C LEU A 32 4.99 4.91 9.25
N GLN A 33 4.93 5.89 10.15
CA GLN A 33 4.83 7.31 9.78
C GLN A 33 6.08 7.79 9.04
N ASP A 34 7.28 7.42 9.49
CA ASP A 34 8.52 7.74 8.79
C ASP A 34 8.58 7.06 7.42
N SER A 35 8.24 5.77 7.35
CA SER A 35 8.27 5.04 6.08
C SER A 35 7.27 5.61 5.10
N TRP A 36 6.09 6.02 5.57
CA TRP A 36 5.09 6.73 4.77
C TRP A 36 5.61 8.08 4.26
N ARG A 37 6.29 8.86 5.11
CA ARG A 37 6.93 10.13 4.71
C ARG A 37 8.09 9.96 3.73
N GLN A 38 8.77 8.81 3.78
CA GLN A 38 9.87 8.47 2.87
C GLN A 38 9.38 7.93 1.52
N LEU A 39 8.09 7.60 1.37
CA LEU A 39 7.54 7.25 0.07
C LEU A 39 7.64 8.47 -0.85
N SER A 40 8.18 8.25 -2.05
CA SER A 40 8.40 9.36 -2.98
C SER A 40 7.06 9.97 -3.43
N PRO A 41 6.98 11.30 -3.54
CA PRO A 41 5.81 11.98 -4.13
C PRO A 41 5.48 11.45 -5.53
N ALA A 42 6.49 11.03 -6.29
CA ALA A 42 6.34 10.41 -7.60
C ALA A 42 5.58 9.07 -7.51
N LEU A 43 5.93 8.20 -6.55
CA LEU A 43 5.22 6.94 -6.33
C LEU A 43 3.76 7.20 -5.96
N LEU A 44 3.50 8.17 -5.09
CA LEU A 44 2.13 8.54 -4.69
C LEU A 44 1.34 9.11 -5.88
N GLN A 45 1.95 9.95 -6.73
CA GLN A 45 1.32 10.44 -7.96
C GLN A 45 0.95 9.31 -8.91
N THR A 46 1.90 8.43 -9.24
CA THR A 46 1.64 7.28 -10.12
C THR A 46 0.49 6.42 -9.58
N LEU A 47 0.38 6.32 -8.26
CA LEU A 47 -0.66 5.54 -7.61
C LEU A 47 -2.05 6.21 -7.69
N ILE A 48 -2.11 7.53 -7.53
CA ILE A 48 -3.33 8.34 -7.72
C ILE A 48 -3.76 8.29 -9.19
N GLU A 49 -2.82 8.41 -10.13
CA GLU A 49 -3.09 8.34 -11.57
C GLU A 49 -3.60 6.97 -12.03
N SER A 50 -3.22 5.90 -11.32
CA SER A 50 -3.70 4.54 -11.60
C SER A 50 -5.00 4.17 -10.86
N MET A 51 -5.46 4.97 -9.89
CA MET A 51 -6.72 4.74 -9.17
C MET A 51 -7.96 4.64 -10.07
N PRO A 52 -8.19 5.50 -11.07
CA PRO A 52 -9.34 5.38 -11.97
C PRO A 52 -9.37 4.05 -12.73
N ARG A 53 -8.20 3.58 -13.20
CA ARG A 53 -8.07 2.28 -13.87
C ARG A 53 -8.37 1.11 -12.94
N HIS A 54 -7.98 1.23 -11.67
CA HIS A 54 -8.26 0.22 -10.64
C HIS A 54 -9.73 0.17 -10.27
N VAL A 55 -10.37 1.33 -10.11
CA VAL A 55 -11.82 1.40 -9.85
C VAL A 55 -12.59 0.80 -11.03
N ALA A 56 -12.19 1.11 -12.27
CA ALA A 56 -12.79 0.51 -13.45
C ALA A 56 -12.60 -1.02 -13.49
N ALA A 57 -11.42 -1.53 -13.16
CA ALA A 57 -11.16 -2.96 -13.07
C ALA A 57 -11.98 -3.65 -11.96
N LEU A 58 -12.10 -3.00 -10.80
CA LEU A 58 -12.92 -3.49 -9.68
C LEU A 58 -14.41 -3.54 -10.07
N LEU A 59 -14.92 -2.49 -10.68
CA LEU A 59 -16.30 -2.45 -11.19
C LEU A 59 -16.54 -3.54 -12.24
N HIS A 60 -15.57 -3.80 -13.11
CA HIS A 60 -15.65 -4.88 -14.09
C HIS A 60 -15.66 -6.26 -13.43
N THR A 61 -14.83 -6.50 -12.41
CA THR A 61 -14.84 -7.78 -11.66
C THR A 61 -16.06 -7.96 -10.78
N CYS A 62 -16.63 -6.89 -10.23
CA CYS A 62 -17.87 -6.93 -9.45
C CYS A 62 -19.13 -7.07 -10.32
N GLY A 63 -19.01 -6.86 -11.65
CA GLY A 63 -20.08 -7.04 -12.62
C GLY A 63 -20.11 -8.42 -13.30
N VAL A 64 -19.12 -9.28 -13.04
CA VAL A 64 -19.13 -10.67 -13.53
C VAL A 64 -19.62 -11.57 -12.39
N PRO A 65 -20.85 -12.11 -12.45
CA PRO A 65 -21.19 -13.24 -11.62
C PRO A 65 -20.30 -14.39 -12.08
N THR A 66 -19.35 -14.81 -11.24
CA THR A 66 -18.73 -16.13 -11.36
C THR A 66 -19.87 -17.14 -11.22
N ARG A 67 -20.39 -17.57 -12.37
CA ARG A 67 -21.34 -18.66 -12.47
C ARG A 67 -20.49 -19.92 -12.51
N ASP A 68 -20.60 -20.71 -11.44
CA ASP A 68 -20.15 -22.10 -11.39
C ASP A 68 -20.64 -22.91 -12.60
#